data_AF-A0A3M0XYK9-F1
#
_entry.id   AF-A0A3M0XYK9-F1
#
_cell.length_a   1.000
_cell.length_b   1.000
_cell.length_c   1.000
_cell.angle_alpha   90.00
_cell.angle_beta   90.00
_cell.angle_gamma   90.00
#
_symmetry.space_group_name_H-M   'P 1'
#
loop_
_entity.id
_entity.type
_entity.pdbx_description
1 polymer ?
#
loop_
_entity_poly.entity_id
_entity_poly.type
_entity_poly.pdbx_seq_one_letter_code
_entity_poly.pdbx_strand_id
1 'polypeptide(L)'
;MTTFDSLVRLHTWQLNEKRQRLVGLEELVERMRADLAALEADLASEQRAAGASMEGTMAFPAFVAAALERRKRLRQTIAELEKAVDSAREEVRAAFEELKAYELARDKYARDERLRLSRREQADLDELGATMHRRRRSAGEE
;
A
#
# COMPACT_ATOMS: atom_id res chain seq x y z
N MET A 1 15.84 -14.73 -14.78
CA MET A 1 14.77 -14.21 -13.91
C MET A 1 14.02 -15.41 -13.39
N THR A 2 14.03 -15.65 -12.08
CA THR A 2 13.40 -16.85 -11.50
C THR A 2 11.89 -16.64 -11.33
N THR A 3 11.10 -17.70 -11.23
CA THR A 3 9.65 -17.61 -10.99
C THR A 3 9.33 -16.81 -9.72
N PHE A 4 10.18 -16.90 -8.68
CA PHE A 4 10.05 -16.14 -7.44
C PHE A 4 10.24 -14.63 -7.64
N ASP A 5 11.16 -14.21 -8.51
CA ASP A 5 11.36 -12.79 -8.81
C ASP A 5 10.13 -12.18 -9.48
N SER A 6 9.47 -12.94 -10.36
CA SER A 6 8.23 -12.51 -11.02
C SER A 6 7.07 -12.38 -10.02
N LEU A 7 6.95 -13.31 -9.07
CA LEU A 7 5.93 -13.24 -8.01
C LEU A 7 6.15 -12.02 -7.10
N VAL A 8 7.39 -11.80 -6.62
CA VAL A 8 7.71 -10.63 -5.78
C VAL A 8 7.37 -9.32 -6.51
N ARG A 9 7.66 -9.22 -7.82
CA ARG A 9 7.29 -8.04 -8.62
C ARG A 9 5.77 -7.85 -8.71
N LEU A 10 5.02 -8.93 -8.95
CA LEU A 10 3.56 -8.88 -9.01
C LEU A 10 2.97 -8.37 -7.68
N HIS A 11 3.38 -8.94 -6.55
CA HIS A 11 2.89 -8.54 -5.24
C HIS A 11 3.34 -7.12 -4.85
N THR A 12 4.52 -6.68 -5.29
CA THR A 12 4.95 -5.29 -5.13
C THR A 12 4.03 -4.33 -5.88
N TRP A 13 3.66 -4.68 -7.12
CA TRP A 13 2.73 -3.87 -7.91
C TRP A 13 1.33 -3.82 -7.26
N GLN A 14 0.82 -4.95 -6.79
CA GLN A 14 -0.47 -5.03 -6.07
C GLN A 14 -0.46 -4.18 -4.79
N LEU A 15 0.63 -4.20 -4.01
CA LEU A 15 0.78 -3.35 -2.83
C LEU A 15 0.75 -1.87 -3.21
N ASN A 16 1.43 -1.48 -4.28
CA ASN A 16 1.44 -0.09 -4.74
C ASN A 16 0.06 0.37 -5.21
N GLU A 17 -0.68 -0.47 -5.92
CA GLU A 17 -2.06 -0.18 -6.34
C GLU A 17 -2.97 0.06 -5.13
N LYS A 18 -2.89 -0.82 -4.11
CA LYS A 18 -3.66 -0.67 -2.87
C LYS A 18 -3.28 0.59 -2.09
N ARG A 19 -2.00 0.94 -2.04
CA ARG A 19 -1.54 2.21 -1.44
C ARG A 19 -2.07 3.42 -2.19
N GLN A 20 -2.04 3.40 -3.52
CA GLN A 20 -2.58 4.49 -4.32
C GLN A 20 -4.10 4.66 -4.08
N ARG A 21 -4.83 3.55 -3.99
CA ARG A 21 -6.25 3.57 -3.63
C ARG A 21 -6.48 4.18 -2.24
N LEU A 22 -5.69 3.79 -1.25
CA LEU A 22 -5.76 4.36 0.11
C LEU A 22 -5.54 5.87 0.10
N VAL A 23 -4.48 6.34 -0.57
CA VAL A 23 -4.20 7.79 -0.69
C VAL A 23 -5.37 8.53 -1.35
N GLY A 24 -5.91 7.99 -2.44
CA GLY A 24 -7.05 8.61 -3.12
C GLY A 24 -8.32 8.71 -2.25
N LEU A 25 -8.55 7.72 -1.38
CA LEU A 25 -9.64 7.75 -0.40
C LEU A 25 -9.38 8.79 0.71
N GLU A 26 -8.17 8.84 1.26
CA GLU A 26 -7.78 9.81 2.29
C GLU A 26 -7.90 11.25 1.77
N GLU A 27 -7.44 11.50 0.54
CA GLU A 27 -7.64 12.80 -0.11
C GLU A 27 -9.12 13.15 -0.31
N LEU A 28 -9.97 12.16 -0.61
CA LEU A 28 -11.40 12.41 -0.77
C LEU A 28 -12.06 12.76 0.56
N VAL A 29 -11.66 12.12 1.66
CA VAL A 29 -12.08 12.48 3.02
C VAL A 29 -11.72 13.93 3.32
N GLU A 30 -10.47 14.32 3.07
CA GLU A 30 -10.02 15.69 3.32
C GLU A 30 -10.76 16.73 2.47
N ARG A 31 -11.03 16.43 1.19
CA ARG A 31 -11.87 17.28 0.34
C ARG A 31 -13.29 17.45 0.92
N MET A 32 -13.93 16.37 1.34
CA MET A 32 -15.28 16.43 1.93
C MET A 32 -15.31 17.19 3.26
N ARG A 33 -14.25 17.08 4.07
CA ARG A 33 -14.08 17.88 5.31
C ARG A 33 -13.91 19.36 5.00
N ALA A 34 -13.14 19.70 3.97
CA ALA A 34 -13.00 21.08 3.51
C ALA A 34 -14.35 21.65 3.01
N ASP A 35 -15.10 20.88 2.22
CA ASP A 35 -16.44 21.27 1.77
C ASP A 35 -17.42 21.49 2.92
N LEU A 36 -17.34 20.65 3.97
CA LEU A 36 -18.13 20.79 5.18
C LEU A 36 -17.78 22.08 5.93
N ALA A 37 -16.49 22.39 6.09
CA ALA A 37 -16.04 23.61 6.74
C ALA A 37 -16.44 24.87 5.95
N ALA A 38 -16.34 24.83 4.62
CA ALA A 38 -16.79 25.91 3.74
C ALA A 38 -18.30 26.15 3.90
N LEU A 39 -19.11 25.08 3.91
CA LEU A 39 -20.55 25.18 4.12
C LEU A 39 -20.91 25.81 5.47
N GLU A 40 -20.16 25.49 6.52
CA GLU A 40 -20.37 26.08 7.85
C GLU A 40 -19.99 27.57 7.89
N ALA A 41 -18.93 27.96 7.18
CA ALA A 41 -18.54 29.36 7.01
C ALA A 41 -19.59 30.16 6.21
N ASP A 42 -20.10 29.58 5.12
CA ASP A 42 -21.16 30.17 4.29
C ASP A 42 -22.44 30.41 5.12
N LEU A 43 -22.84 29.43 5.93
CA LEU A 43 -23.99 29.56 6.83
C LEU A 43 -23.83 30.74 7.81
N ALA A 44 -22.65 30.90 8.40
CA ALA A 44 -22.35 32.00 9.32
C ALA A 44 -22.29 33.36 8.61
N SER A 45 -21.87 33.39 7.35
CA SER A 45 -21.92 34.60 6.51
C SER A 45 -23.37 34.98 6.19
N GLU A 46 -24.17 34.02 5.75
CA GLU A 46 -25.57 34.23 5.38
C GLU A 46 -26.41 34.67 6.58
N GLN A 47 -26.17 34.11 7.77
CA GLN A 47 -26.85 34.54 9.00
C GLN A 47 -26.64 36.03 9.30
N ARG A 48 -25.42 36.54 9.07
CA ARG A 48 -25.10 37.97 9.28
C ARG A 48 -25.77 38.85 8.22
N ALA A 49 -25.81 38.39 6.97
CA ALA A 49 -26.41 39.12 5.86
C ALA A 49 -27.95 39.17 5.94
N ALA A 50 -28.59 38.07 6.33
CA ALA A 50 -30.05 37.97 6.47
C ALA A 50 -30.63 38.96 7.48
N GLY A 51 -29.87 39.29 8.54
CA GLY A 51 -30.26 40.29 9.53
C GLY A 51 -30.24 41.74 9.01
N ALA A 52 -29.70 41.98 7.80
CA ALA A 52 -29.57 43.32 7.21
C ALA A 52 -30.78 43.75 6.36
N SER A 53 -31.69 42.83 5.98
CA SER A 53 -32.88 43.15 5.19
C SER A 53 -34.10 42.31 5.58
N MET A 54 -35.30 42.85 5.35
CA MET A 54 -36.57 42.16 5.61
C MET A 54 -36.72 40.94 4.67
N GLU A 55 -36.36 41.09 3.39
CA GLU A 55 -36.35 39.98 2.44
C GLU A 55 -35.37 38.87 2.84
N GLY A 56 -34.17 39.23 3.31
CA GLY A 56 -33.17 38.29 3.81
C GLY A 56 -33.67 37.51 5.02
N THR A 57 -34.33 38.18 5.95
CA THR A 57 -34.94 37.53 7.13
C THR A 57 -36.01 36.51 6.75
N MET A 58 -36.81 36.77 5.70
CA MET A 58 -37.82 35.82 5.23
C MET A 58 -37.25 34.62 4.45
N ALA A 59 -36.18 34.82 3.67
CA ALA A 59 -35.57 33.75 2.87
C ALA A 59 -34.62 32.84 3.67
N PHE A 60 -34.03 33.36 4.74
CA PHE A 60 -33.00 32.69 5.53
C PHE A 60 -33.41 31.31 6.10
N PRO A 61 -34.62 31.09 6.64
CA PRO A 61 -35.01 29.78 7.16
C PRO A 61 -34.95 28.66 6.10
N ALA A 62 -35.34 28.96 4.86
CA ALA A 62 -35.28 28.00 3.77
C ALA A 62 -33.83 27.65 3.41
N PHE A 63 -32.95 28.66 3.39
CA PHE A 63 -31.51 28.47 3.18
C PHE A 63 -30.89 27.59 4.27
N VAL A 64 -31.19 27.88 5.55
CA VAL A 64 -30.70 27.10 6.69
C VAL A 64 -31.16 25.65 6.59
N ALA A 65 -32.42 25.38 6.26
CA ALA A 65 -32.92 24.02 6.08
C ALA A 65 -32.15 23.25 5.00
N ALA A 66 -31.89 23.88 3.84
CA ALA A 66 -31.11 23.28 2.76
C ALA A 66 -29.64 23.04 3.17
N ALA A 67 -29.01 23.99 3.85
CA ALA A 67 -27.65 23.87 4.33
C ALA A 67 -27.50 22.77 5.39
N LEU A 68 -28.46 22.63 6.32
CA LEU A 68 -28.48 21.57 7.32
C LEU A 68 -28.59 20.18 6.68
N GLU A 69 -29.43 20.05 5.66
CA GLU A 69 -29.59 18.79 4.91
C GLU A 69 -28.30 18.45 4.14
N ARG A 70 -27.68 19.42 3.46
CA ARG A 70 -26.38 19.24 2.80
C ARG A 70 -25.29 18.84 3.79
N ARG A 71 -25.25 19.49 4.95
CA ARG A 71 -24.32 19.20 6.05
C ARG A 71 -24.47 17.78 6.57
N LYS A 72 -25.72 17.32 6.74
CA LYS A 72 -26.02 15.94 7.14
C LYS A 72 -25.49 14.94 6.12
N ARG A 73 -25.74 15.18 4.82
CA ARG A 73 -25.24 14.32 3.74
C ARG A 73 -23.72 14.26 3.70
N LEU A 74 -23.04 15.41 3.77
CA LEU A 74 -21.58 15.46 3.81
C LEU A 74 -21.01 14.66 4.98
N ARG A 75 -21.59 14.79 6.18
CA ARG A 75 -21.14 14.00 7.34
C ARG A 75 -21.37 12.50 7.17
N GLN A 76 -22.47 12.09 6.57
CA GLN A 76 -22.73 10.69 6.26
C GLN A 76 -21.70 10.16 5.25
N THR A 77 -21.46 10.90 4.17
CA THR A 77 -20.44 10.54 3.17
C THR A 77 -19.04 10.48 3.76
N ILE A 78 -18.65 11.43 4.63
CA ILE A 78 -17.36 11.39 5.34
C ILE A 78 -17.25 10.12 6.17
N ALA A 79 -18.27 9.78 6.97
CA ALA A 79 -18.25 8.58 7.80
C ALA A 79 -18.18 7.28 6.98
N GLU A 80 -18.80 7.24 5.80
CA GLU A 80 -18.68 6.11 4.86
C GLU A 80 -17.28 6.01 4.25
N LEU A 81 -16.70 7.16 3.86
CA LEU A 81 -15.35 7.21 3.32
C LEU A 81 -14.29 6.84 4.37
N GLU A 82 -14.46 7.25 5.63
CA GLU A 82 -13.57 6.88 6.73
C GLU A 82 -13.57 5.36 6.95
N LYS A 83 -14.75 4.70 6.90
CA LYS A 83 -14.83 3.23 6.92
C LYS A 83 -14.13 2.59 5.73
N ALA A 84 -14.26 3.20 4.55
CA ALA A 84 -13.56 2.72 3.35
C ALA A 84 -12.04 2.88 3.47
N VAL A 85 -11.55 3.96 4.08
CA VAL A 85 -10.14 4.19 4.41
C VAL A 85 -9.63 3.11 5.35
N ASP A 86 -10.35 2.82 6.43
CA ASP A 86 -9.95 1.77 7.38
C ASP A 86 -9.90 0.39 6.71
N SER A 87 -10.89 0.06 5.88
CA SER A 87 -10.85 -1.17 5.08
C SER A 87 -9.66 -1.20 4.11
N ALA A 88 -9.35 -0.08 3.45
CA ALA A 88 -8.22 0.01 2.53
C ALA A 88 -6.86 -0.09 3.26
N ARG A 89 -6.76 0.40 4.50
CA ARG A 89 -5.57 0.23 5.36
C ARG A 89 -5.32 -1.25 5.67
N GLU A 90 -6.37 -1.99 6.02
CA GLU A 90 -6.25 -3.43 6.24
C GLU A 90 -5.89 -4.18 4.96
N GLU A 91 -6.44 -3.79 3.80
CA GLU A 91 -6.02 -4.36 2.51
C GLU A 91 -4.53 -4.12 2.20
N VAL A 92 -4.03 -2.91 2.46
CA VAL A 92 -2.60 -2.56 2.29
C VAL A 92 -1.74 -3.39 3.23
N ARG A 93 -2.16 -3.54 4.48
CA ARG A 93 -1.46 -4.34 5.48
C ARG A 93 -1.37 -5.80 5.05
N ALA A 94 -2.49 -6.41 4.65
CA ALA A 94 -2.54 -7.79 4.20
C ALA A 94 -1.63 -8.02 2.97
N ALA A 95 -1.66 -7.10 1.99
CA ALA A 95 -0.80 -7.20 0.81
C ALA A 95 0.69 -7.04 1.15
N PHE A 96 1.02 -6.22 2.15
CA PHE A 96 2.39 -6.09 2.63
C PHE A 96 2.88 -7.37 3.34
N GLU A 97 2.05 -7.97 4.19
CA GLU A 97 2.35 -9.23 4.86
C GLU A 97 2.57 -10.36 3.83
N GLU A 98 1.72 -10.42 2.80
CA GLU A 98 1.87 -11.37 1.69
C GLU A 98 3.17 -11.15 0.91
N LEU A 99 3.48 -9.92 0.52
CA LEU A 99 4.74 -9.59 -0.15
C LEU A 99 5.95 -10.04 0.67
N LYS A 100 5.93 -9.83 1.99
CA LYS A 100 7.00 -10.24 2.89
C LYS A 100 7.18 -11.76 2.94
N ALA A 101 6.09 -12.52 2.91
CA ALA A 101 6.15 -13.98 2.83
C ALA A 101 6.85 -14.44 1.53
N TYR A 102 6.52 -13.83 0.38
CA TYR A 102 7.16 -14.17 -0.89
C TYR A 102 8.64 -13.76 -0.94
N GLU A 103 9.00 -12.60 -0.39
CA GLU A 103 10.40 -12.18 -0.28
C GLU A 103 11.22 -13.19 0.54
N LEU A 104 10.70 -13.64 1.69
CA LEU A 104 11.35 -14.64 2.52
C LEU A 104 11.51 -15.99 1.78
N ALA A 105 10.49 -16.41 1.04
CA ALA A 105 10.53 -17.64 0.25
C ALA A 105 11.59 -17.56 -0.87
N ARG A 106 11.66 -16.42 -1.58
CA ARG A 106 12.70 -16.16 -2.59
C ARG A 106 14.09 -16.20 -1.97
N ASP A 107 14.29 -15.54 -0.83
CA ASP A 107 15.59 -15.47 -0.18
C ASP A 107 16.06 -16.85 0.31
N LYS A 108 15.14 -17.67 0.81
CA LYS A 108 15.42 -19.07 1.16
C LYS A 108 15.84 -19.87 -0.07
N TYR A 109 15.06 -19.78 -1.16
CA TYR A 109 15.38 -20.46 -2.42
C TYR A 109 16.76 -20.05 -2.96
N ALA A 110 17.08 -18.75 -2.94
CA ALA A 110 18.37 -18.24 -3.39
C ALA A 110 19.54 -18.74 -2.52
N ARG A 111 19.34 -18.88 -1.20
CA ARG A 111 20.34 -19.43 -0.28
C ARG A 111 20.57 -20.92 -0.55
N ASP A 112 19.51 -21.69 -0.70
CA ASP A 112 19.58 -23.13 -0.94
C ASP A 112 20.29 -23.43 -2.27
N GLU A 113 19.99 -22.65 -3.33
CA GLU A 113 20.65 -22.80 -4.62
C GLU A 113 22.13 -22.43 -4.57
N ARG A 114 22.51 -21.35 -3.86
CA ARG A 114 23.93 -21.00 -3.65
C ARG A 114 24.68 -22.10 -2.91
N LEU A 115 24.06 -22.67 -1.87
CA LEU A 115 24.66 -23.77 -1.11
C LEU A 115 24.83 -25.02 -1.98
N ARG A 116 23.85 -25.32 -2.83
CA ARG A 116 23.91 -26.44 -3.77
C ARG A 116 25.03 -26.27 -4.78
N LEU A 117 25.18 -25.07 -5.35
CA LEU A 117 26.26 -24.74 -6.29
C LEU A 117 27.63 -24.85 -5.61
N SER A 118 27.81 -24.24 -4.44
CA SER A 118 29.05 -24.31 -3.68
C SER A 118 29.44 -25.73 -3.30
N ARG A 119 28.48 -26.58 -2.90
CA ARG A 119 28.74 -28.01 -2.63
C ARG A 119 29.19 -28.77 -3.87
N ARG A 120 28.60 -28.45 -5.03
CA ARG A 120 28.98 -29.07 -6.30
C ARG A 120 30.39 -28.66 -6.70
N GLU A 121 30.69 -27.37 -6.65
CA GLU A 121 32.03 -26.83 -6.92
C GLU A 121 33.09 -27.44 -6.01
N GLN A 122 32.78 -27.60 -4.71
CA GLN A 122 33.68 -28.25 -3.76
C GLN A 122 33.94 -29.72 -4.13
N ALA A 123 32.90 -30.48 -4.48
CA ALA A 123 33.04 -31.87 -4.90
C ALA A 123 33.91 -32.02 -6.16
N ASP A 124 33.72 -31.12 -7.15
CA ASP A 124 34.50 -31.09 -8.37
C ASP A 124 35.99 -30.78 -8.07
N LEU A 125 36.26 -29.83 -7.16
CA LEU A 125 37.63 -29.49 -6.72
C LEU A 125 38.30 -30.65 -5.96
N ASP A 126 37.56 -31.33 -5.10
CA ASP A 126 38.06 -32.49 -4.34
C ASP A 126 38.41 -33.66 -5.28
N GLU A 127 37.61 -33.90 -6.32
CA GLU A 127 37.89 -34.90 -7.35
C GLU A 127 39.17 -34.57 -8.14
N LEU A 128 39.34 -33.31 -8.54
CA LEU A 128 40.56 -32.84 -9.21
C LEU A 128 41.80 -32.99 -8.30
N GLY A 129 41.66 -32.65 -7.01
CA GLY A 129 42.73 -32.85 -6.02
C GLY A 129 43.13 -34.33 -5.90
N ALA A 130 42.15 -35.22 -5.80
CA ALA A 130 42.38 -36.66 -5.70
C ALA A 130 43.05 -37.24 -6.97
N THR A 131 42.60 -36.84 -8.15
CA THR A 131 43.20 -37.28 -9.42
C THR A 131 44.64 -36.82 -9.58
N MET A 132 44.94 -35.56 -9.24
CA MET A 132 46.30 -35.02 -9.25
C MET A 132 47.20 -35.74 -8.25
N HIS A 133 46.71 -36.01 -7.04
CA HIS A 133 47.46 -36.76 -6.04
C HIS A 133 47.76 -38.19 -6.53
N ARG A 134 46.79 -38.88 -7.15
CA ARG A 134 47.00 -40.23 -7.71
C ARG A 134 48.09 -40.23 -8.78
N ARG A 135 48.03 -39.28 -9.73
CA ARG A 135 49.03 -39.14 -10.81
C ARG A 135 50.44 -38.88 -10.28
N ARG A 136 50.57 -38.04 -9.25
CA ARG A 136 51.88 -37.76 -8.63
C ARG A 136 52.46 -38.98 -7.91
N ARG A 137 51.61 -39.80 -7.28
CA ARG A 137 52.05 -41.02 -6.59
C ARG A 137 52.56 -42.07 -7.56
N SER A 138 51.86 -42.30 -8.68
CA SER A 138 52.30 -43.22 -9.72
C SER A 138 53.59 -42.79 -10.43
N ALA A 139 53.86 -41.48 -10.52
CA ALA A 139 55.07 -40.95 -11.16
C ALA A 139 56.32 -40.94 -10.23
N GLY A 140 56.16 -41.25 -8.94
CA GLY A 140 57.26 -41.35 -7.97
C GLY A 140 57.64 -42.79 -7.60
N GLU A 141 56.95 -43.78 -8.17
CA GLU A 141 57.21 -45.22 -7.99
C GLU A 141 58.00 -45.83 -9.18
N GLU A 142 58.42 -45.02 -10.15
CA GLU A 142 59.38 -45.34 -11.23
C GLU A 142 60.76 -44.77 -10.91
#